data_AF-A0ABD3CYJ7-F1
#
_entry.id   AF-A0ABD3CYJ7-F1
#
_cell.length_a   1.000
_cell.length_b   1.000
_cell.length_c   1.000
_cell.angle_alpha   90.00
_cell.angle_beta   90.00
_cell.angle_gamma   90.00
#
_symmetry.space_group_name_H-M   'P 1'
#
loop_
_entity.id
_entity.type
_entity.pdbx_description
1 polymer ?
#
loop_
_entity_poly.entity_id
_entity_poly.type
_entity_poly.pdbx_seq_one_letter_code
_entity_poly.pdbx_strand_id
1 'polypeptide(L)'
;MAAFNLWAVMLVVLPVARGIWLELPSNTVKCLSEDLRNNVLVMAEYYAFYGDHDELNSTSNPSVSIKVSSPHGNELHRDEKVFHGTFAFTTTESGSYQACFWANNQRADKNVMVGLEWRTGIATKD
;
A
#
# COMPACT_ATOMS: atom_id res chain seq x y z
N MET A 1 -51.45 16.31 -1.03
CA MET A 1 -50.32 17.08 -0.48
C MET A 1 -49.22 16.09 -0.15
N ALA A 2 -48.39 15.80 -1.15
CA ALA A 2 -47.27 14.87 -1.06
C ALA A 2 -46.01 15.70 -0.81
N ALA A 3 -45.61 15.82 0.44
CA ALA A 3 -44.46 16.63 0.82
C ALA A 3 -43.88 16.17 2.15
N PHE A 4 -43.57 14.89 2.31
CA PHE A 4 -42.68 14.42 3.37
C PHE A 4 -42.10 13.08 2.89
N ASN A 5 -40.79 12.88 3.05
CA ASN A 5 -40.03 11.67 2.69
C ASN A 5 -39.26 11.69 1.35
N LEU A 6 -38.72 12.84 0.94
CA LEU A 6 -37.59 12.87 -0.01
C LEU A 6 -36.21 12.96 0.66
N TRP A 7 -36.15 13.18 1.99
CA TRP A 7 -34.88 13.28 2.72
C TRP A 7 -34.16 11.94 2.83
N ALA A 8 -34.87 10.82 3.00
CA ALA A 8 -34.28 9.55 3.41
C ALA A 8 -33.51 8.79 2.31
N VAL A 9 -33.46 9.30 1.07
CA VAL A 9 -32.81 8.63 -0.07
C VAL A 9 -31.38 9.12 -0.31
N MET A 10 -30.81 9.93 0.59
CA MET A 10 -29.37 10.17 0.59
C MET A 10 -28.65 8.93 1.18
N LEU A 11 -28.72 7.80 0.46
CA LEU A 11 -27.82 6.67 0.63
C LEU A 11 -26.40 7.22 0.48
N VAL A 12 -25.71 7.39 1.61
CA VAL A 12 -24.31 7.78 1.63
C VAL A 12 -23.53 6.62 1.00
N VAL A 13 -23.24 6.75 -0.30
CA VAL A 13 -22.23 5.92 -0.95
C VAL A 13 -20.89 6.40 -0.39
N LEU A 14 -20.46 5.80 0.72
CA LEU A 14 -19.11 6.03 1.20
C LEU A 14 -18.15 5.48 0.13
N PRO A 15 -17.22 6.30 -0.40
CA PRO A 15 -16.19 5.78 -1.27
C PRO A 15 -15.40 4.74 -0.47
N VAL A 16 -15.34 3.52 -0.97
CA VAL A 16 -14.44 2.49 -0.43
C VAL A 16 -13.02 2.99 -0.71
N ALA A 17 -12.37 3.59 0.28
CA ALA A 17 -10.99 4.02 0.17
C ALA A 17 -10.11 2.78 -0.04
N ARG A 18 -9.44 2.68 -1.20
CA ARG A 18 -8.58 1.54 -1.58
C ARG A 18 -7.08 1.89 -1.59
N GLY A 19 -6.66 2.86 -0.79
CA GLY A 19 -5.26 3.28 -0.70
C GLY A 19 -4.81 3.41 0.75
N ILE A 20 -3.65 2.84 1.06
CA ILE A 20 -2.96 2.96 2.34
C ILE A 20 -1.82 3.95 2.14
N TRP A 21 -1.71 4.93 3.03
CA TRP A 21 -0.60 5.88 3.03
C TRP A 21 0.31 5.59 4.21
N LEU A 22 1.57 5.33 3.93
CA LEU A 22 2.60 5.08 4.93
C LEU A 22 3.58 6.25 4.94
N GLU A 23 3.60 7.02 6.01
CA GLU A 23 4.68 7.97 6.26
C GLU A 23 5.92 7.21 6.76
N LEU A 24 7.04 7.27 6.04
CA LEU A 24 8.27 6.60 6.41
C LEU A 24 9.18 7.57 7.19
N PRO A 25 9.40 7.37 8.51
CA PRO A 25 10.39 8.13 9.26
C PRO A 25 11.81 7.77 8.83
N SER A 26 12.78 8.64 9.13
CA SER A 26 14.19 8.37 8.85
C SER A 26 14.66 7.10 9.54
N ASN A 27 15.44 6.28 8.81
CA ASN A 27 16.05 5.04 9.30
C ASN A 27 15.07 4.05 9.95
N THR A 28 13.78 4.13 9.61
CA THR A 28 12.75 3.25 10.17
C THR A 28 12.13 2.40 9.07
N VAL A 29 11.80 1.16 9.40
CA VAL A 29 11.01 0.28 8.56
C VAL A 29 9.55 0.37 9.00
N LYS A 30 8.61 0.53 8.06
CA LYS A 30 7.17 0.36 8.33
C LYS A 30 6.62 -0.78 7.51
N CYS A 31 5.75 -1.57 8.10
CA CYS A 31 5.15 -2.74 7.45
C CYS A 31 3.62 -2.65 7.47
N LEU A 32 3.00 -3.02 6.35
CA LEU A 32 1.62 -3.49 6.32
C LEU A 32 1.65 -4.99 6.66
N SER A 33 0.76 -5.44 7.54
CA SER A 33 0.57 -6.85 7.89
C SER A 33 -0.89 -7.21 7.65
N GLU A 34 -1.15 -8.30 6.92
CA GLU A 34 -2.50 -8.82 6.72
C GLU A 34 -2.52 -10.33 6.89
N ASP A 35 -3.51 -10.84 7.62
CA ASP A 35 -3.74 -12.27 7.77
C ASP A 35 -4.57 -12.79 6.59
N LEU A 36 -3.92 -13.58 5.74
CA LEU A 36 -4.52 -14.13 4.53
C LEU A 36 -4.74 -15.62 4.66
N ARG A 37 -5.73 -16.14 3.94
CA ARG A 37 -5.91 -17.59 3.76
C ARG A 37 -4.99 -18.10 2.66
N ASN A 38 -4.78 -19.42 2.60
CA ASN A 38 -4.16 -20.08 1.46
C ASN A 38 -4.97 -19.88 0.16
N ASN A 39 -4.29 -19.85 -0.99
CA ASN A 39 -4.86 -19.70 -2.32
C ASN A 39 -5.61 -18.37 -2.56
N VAL A 40 -5.10 -17.29 -1.95
CA VAL A 40 -5.53 -15.91 -2.17
C VAL A 40 -4.54 -15.26 -3.13
N LEU A 41 -5.05 -14.65 -4.20
CA LEU A 41 -4.25 -13.84 -5.11
C LEU A 41 -4.10 -12.45 -4.51
N VAL A 42 -2.85 -12.04 -4.28
CA VAL A 42 -2.48 -10.71 -3.83
C VAL A 42 -1.88 -9.97 -5.00
N MET A 43 -2.35 -8.74 -5.23
CA MET A 43 -1.78 -7.79 -6.17
C MET A 43 -1.59 -6.46 -5.46
N ALA A 44 -0.46 -5.82 -5.69
CA ALA A 44 -0.23 -4.49 -5.14
C ALA A 44 0.57 -3.60 -6.08
N GLU A 45 0.34 -2.30 -5.92
CA GLU A 45 1.01 -1.22 -6.61
C GLU A 45 1.38 -0.15 -5.58
N TYR A 46 2.59 0.40 -5.69
CA TYR A 46 3.04 1.42 -4.75
C TYR A 46 3.79 2.57 -5.44
N TYR A 47 3.75 3.73 -4.82
CA TYR A 47 4.41 4.96 -5.28
C TYR A 47 4.95 5.74 -4.09
N ALA A 48 6.20 6.16 -4.17
CA ALA A 48 6.86 7.00 -3.18
C ALA A 48 6.90 8.46 -3.65
N PHE A 49 6.54 9.37 -2.75
CA PHE A 49 6.49 10.81 -3.01
C PHE A 49 6.83 11.57 -1.72
N TYR A 50 7.22 12.83 -1.84
CA TYR A 50 7.44 13.68 -0.67
C TYR A 50 6.09 14.20 -0.15
N GLY A 51 5.86 14.11 1.15
CA GLY A 51 4.59 14.51 1.78
C GLY A 51 4.44 16.03 1.96
N ASP A 52 5.51 16.80 1.74
CA ASP A 52 5.47 18.25 1.87
C ASP A 52 5.01 18.92 0.57
N HIS A 53 4.06 19.84 0.71
CA HIS A 53 3.28 20.41 -0.40
C HIS A 53 3.95 21.64 -1.04
N ASP A 54 5.03 22.15 -0.43
CA ASP A 54 5.63 23.44 -0.79
C ASP A 54 6.71 23.39 -1.89
N GLU A 55 7.04 22.21 -2.41
CA GLU A 55 8.00 22.10 -3.52
C GLU A 55 7.37 21.60 -4.81
N LEU A 56 6.56 22.47 -5.42
CA LEU A 56 6.25 22.47 -6.87
C LEU A 56 7.50 22.44 -7.78
N ASN A 57 8.71 22.50 -7.22
CA ASN A 57 10.00 22.48 -7.90
C ASN A 57 10.87 21.23 -7.63
N SER A 58 10.38 20.26 -6.84
CA SER A 58 11.11 19.00 -6.63
C SER A 58 10.80 18.00 -7.76
N THR A 59 11.57 18.07 -8.85
CA THR A 59 11.41 17.18 -10.03
C THR A 59 11.82 15.72 -9.77
N SER A 60 12.24 15.36 -8.56
CA SER A 60 12.74 14.02 -8.22
C SER A 60 11.87 13.35 -7.17
N ASN A 61 11.39 12.14 -7.45
CA ASN A 61 10.71 11.30 -6.47
C ASN A 61 11.71 10.68 -5.48
N PRO A 62 11.34 10.49 -4.20
CA PRO A 62 12.16 9.71 -3.28
C PRO A 62 12.21 8.24 -3.71
N SER A 63 13.34 7.59 -3.44
CA SER A 63 13.49 6.15 -3.63
C SER A 63 13.26 5.40 -2.32
N VAL A 64 12.43 4.37 -2.37
CA VAL A 64 12.17 3.42 -1.28
C VAL A 64 12.63 2.02 -1.67
N SER A 65 12.79 1.16 -0.67
CA SER A 65 12.99 -0.27 -0.86
C SER A 65 11.87 -1.01 -0.16
N ILE A 66 11.50 -2.16 -0.71
CA ILE A 66 10.42 -3.00 -0.22
C ILE A 66 10.91 -4.44 -0.06
N LYS A 67 10.39 -5.11 0.96
CA LYS A 67 10.45 -6.56 1.08
C LYS A 67 9.08 -7.09 1.47
N VAL A 68 8.58 -8.06 0.72
CA VAL A 68 7.33 -8.78 1.01
C VAL A 68 7.68 -10.19 1.48
N SER A 69 7.12 -10.61 2.62
CA SER A 69 7.39 -11.92 3.21
C SER A 69 6.13 -12.69 3.56
N SER A 70 6.21 -14.01 3.42
CA SER A 70 5.18 -14.97 3.86
C SER A 70 5.21 -15.16 5.39
N PRO A 71 4.18 -15.80 5.97
CA PRO A 71 4.10 -16.10 7.40
C PRO A 71 5.32 -16.84 7.97
N HIS A 72 5.96 -17.71 7.18
CA HIS A 72 7.17 -18.44 7.60
C HIS A 72 8.48 -17.70 7.25
N GLY A 73 8.40 -16.45 6.78
CA GLY A 73 9.56 -15.62 6.49
C GLY A 73 10.16 -15.79 5.10
N ASN A 74 9.50 -16.54 4.19
CA ASN A 74 9.95 -16.64 2.80
C ASN A 74 9.79 -15.29 2.11
N GLU A 75 10.79 -14.88 1.35
CA GLU A 75 10.73 -13.65 0.55
C GLU A 75 9.92 -13.89 -0.71
N LEU A 76 8.85 -13.12 -0.88
CA LEU A 76 7.93 -13.22 -2.01
C LEU A 76 8.22 -12.17 -3.08
N HIS A 77 8.73 -11.01 -2.65
CA HIS A 77 9.10 -9.90 -3.53
C HIS A 77 10.09 -8.98 -2.81
N ARG A 78 11.00 -8.39 -3.59
CA ARG A 78 11.95 -7.39 -3.12
C ARG A 78 12.32 -6.48 -4.28
N ASP A 79 12.26 -5.18 -4.03
CA ASP A 79 12.83 -4.14 -4.88
C ASP A 79 13.63 -3.17 -4.03
N GLU A 80 14.69 -2.61 -4.61
CA GLU A 80 15.58 -1.67 -3.94
C GLU A 80 15.71 -0.36 -4.71
N LYS A 81 15.68 0.75 -3.98
CA LYS A 81 15.93 2.11 -4.51
C LYS A 81 15.03 2.46 -5.70
N VAL A 82 13.75 2.06 -5.64
CA VAL A 82 12.73 2.39 -6.64
C VAL A 82 11.77 3.44 -6.08
N PHE A 83 11.16 4.26 -6.94
CA PHE A 83 10.11 5.20 -6.52
C PHE A 83 8.70 4.66 -6.78
N HIS A 84 8.57 3.62 -7.58
CA HIS A 84 7.31 2.99 -7.96
C HIS A 84 7.55 1.50 -8.26
N GLY A 85 6.56 0.66 -8.02
CA GLY A 85 6.62 -0.75 -8.37
C GLY A 85 5.26 -1.44 -8.24
N THR A 86 5.20 -2.66 -8.77
CA THR A 86 4.05 -3.55 -8.65
C THR A 86 4.52 -4.96 -8.33
N PHE A 87 3.71 -5.71 -7.59
CA PHE A 87 3.96 -7.14 -7.36
C PHE A 87 2.65 -7.91 -7.28
N ALA A 88 2.73 -9.20 -7.59
CA ALA A 88 1.64 -10.13 -7.41
C ALA A 88 2.16 -11.49 -6.98
N PHE A 89 1.42 -12.16 -6.09
CA PHE A 89 1.70 -13.52 -5.67
C PHE A 89 0.42 -14.22 -5.23
N THR A 90 0.41 -15.54 -5.28
CA THR A 90 -0.65 -16.35 -4.67
C THR A 90 -0.16 -16.90 -3.35
N THR A 91 -0.93 -16.72 -2.28
CA THR A 91 -0.59 -17.27 -0.97
C THR A 91 -0.54 -18.80 -1.03
N THR A 92 0.51 -19.39 -0.46
CA THR A 92 0.69 -20.85 -0.38
C THR A 92 0.36 -21.40 1.01
N GLU A 93 0.10 -20.50 1.95
CA GLU A 93 -0.10 -20.79 3.36
C GLU A 93 -0.99 -19.72 4.00
N SER A 94 -1.76 -20.10 5.02
CA SER A 94 -2.56 -19.15 5.79
C SER A 94 -1.70 -18.51 6.88
N GLY A 95 -1.87 -17.21 7.12
CA GLY A 95 -1.19 -16.49 8.20
C GLY A 95 -0.88 -15.05 7.83
N SER A 96 0.00 -14.40 8.61
CA SER A 96 0.35 -12.99 8.42
C SER A 96 1.39 -12.79 7.33
N TYR A 97 0.99 -12.13 6.25
CA TYR A 97 1.88 -11.65 5.18
C TYR A 97 2.25 -10.21 5.46
N GLN A 98 3.51 -9.86 5.21
CA GLN A 98 4.04 -8.53 5.51
C GLN A 98 4.66 -7.87 4.29
N ALA A 99 4.30 -6.61 4.04
CA ALA A 99 4.99 -5.74 3.08
C ALA A 99 5.66 -4.60 3.84
N CYS A 100 6.99 -4.66 3.94
CA CYS A 100 7.81 -3.72 4.68
C CYS A 100 8.55 -2.77 3.76
N PHE A 101 8.50 -1.47 4.08
CA PHE A 101 9.09 -0.38 3.33
C PHE A 101 10.10 0.40 4.18
N TRP A 102 11.17 0.87 3.55
CA TRP A 102 12.11 1.83 4.13
C TRP A 102 12.64 2.79 3.07
N ALA A 103 12.93 4.03 3.48
CA ALA A 103 13.47 5.05 2.58
C ALA A 103 15.00 4.89 2.43
N ASN A 104 15.53 5.04 1.22
CA ASN A 104 16.97 4.86 0.96
C ASN A 104 17.80 6.15 1.02
N ASN A 105 17.18 7.31 0.78
CA ASN A 105 17.88 8.58 0.72
C ASN A 105 16.98 9.71 1.25
N GLN A 106 16.77 9.71 2.58
CA GLN A 106 16.08 10.82 3.21
C GLN A 106 17.05 11.97 3.45
N ARG A 107 16.73 13.12 2.88
CA ARG A 107 17.21 14.39 3.41
C ARG A 107 16.41 14.66 4.68
N ALA A 108 17.08 15.12 5.74
CA ALA A 108 16.51 15.26 7.08
C ALA A 108 15.29 16.19 7.16
N ASP A 109 15.05 16.96 6.11
CA ASP A 109 13.97 17.94 5.95
C ASP A 109 12.75 17.42 5.17
N LYS A 110 12.78 16.21 4.58
CA LYS A 110 11.69 15.74 3.72
C LYS A 110 11.07 14.43 4.18
N ASN A 111 9.78 14.49 4.51
CA ASN A 111 8.96 13.32 4.83
C ASN A 111 8.67 12.51 3.54
N VAL A 112 9.01 11.23 3.56
CA VAL A 112 8.71 10.30 2.45
C VAL A 112 7.40 9.59 2.75
N MET A 113 6.45 9.69 1.83
CA MET A 113 5.18 9.01 1.86
C MET A 113 5.18 7.88 0.83
N VAL A 114 4.60 6.74 1.17
CA VAL A 114 4.31 5.65 0.24
C VAL A 114 2.80 5.48 0.15
N GLY A 115 2.25 5.68 -1.04
CA GLY A 115 0.91 5.23 -1.37
C GLY A 115 0.99 3.78 -1.79
N LEU A 116 0.19 2.92 -1.16
CA LEU A 116 0.10 1.49 -1.41
C LEU A 116 -1.35 1.14 -1.73
N GLU A 117 -1.57 0.61 -2.91
CA GLU A 117 -2.80 -0.09 -3.27
C GLU A 117 -2.57 -1.58 -3.08
N TRP A 118 -3.28 -2.20 -2.13
CA TRP A 118 -3.17 -3.62 -1.81
C TRP A 118 -4.51 -4.30 -2.04
N ARG A 119 -4.56 -5.24 -3.00
CA ARG A 119 -5.77 -5.92 -3.44
C ARG A 119 -5.64 -7.42 -3.25
N THR A 120 -6.68 -8.02 -2.68
CA THR A 120 -6.77 -9.47 -2.48
C THR A 120 -7.96 -10.04 -3.24
N GLY A 121 -7.80 -11.23 -3.81
CA GLY A 121 -8.82 -11.93 -4.59
C GLY A 121 -8.69 -13.44 -4.46
N ILE A 122 -9.61 -14.18 -5.09
CA ILE A 122 -9.59 -15.64 -5.09
C ILE A 122 -8.76 -16.10 -6.29
N ALA A 123 -7.73 -16.91 -6.06
CA ALA A 123 -7.03 -17.57 -7.16
C ALA A 123 -7.94 -18.65 -7.75
N THR A 124 -8.40 -18.46 -8.99
CA THR A 124 -9.13 -19.48 -9.73
C THR A 124 -8.13 -20.51 -10.26
N LYS A 125 -8.45 -21.78 -10.06
CA LYS A 125 -7.73 -22.89 -10.68
C LYS A 125 -8.46 -23.18 -12.00
N ASP A 126 -7.75 -23.03 -13.12
CA ASP A 126 -8.24 -23.51 -14.41
C ASP A 126 -8.26 -25.04 -14.47
#